data_AF-A0AAV5S090-F1
#
_entry.id   AF-A0AAV5S090-F1
#
_cell.length_a   1.000
_cell.length_b   1.000
_cell.length_c   1.000
_cell.angle_alpha   90.00
_cell.angle_beta   90.00
_cell.angle_gamma   90.00
#
_symmetry.space_group_name_H-M   'P 1'
#
loop_
_entity.id
_entity.type
_entity.pdbx_description
1 polymer ?
#
loop_
_entity_poly.entity_id
_entity_poly.type
_entity_poly.pdbx_seq_one_letter_code
_entity_poly.pdbx_strand_id
1 'polypeptide(L)'
;MSSALSRLPARRILSGTSPVFSLSNLRSTGGMIQGRFQSTHAGPGFRKWSELELSERQDFIKGFVKNYKKLFPQSKTNLSLKTLSMDMDKFEDSPSVFGIFYNDIHKESLKDAASNASVNTPSAGSDNRFVHPSFHKLLYRNPTKA
;
A
#
# COMPACT_ATOMS: atom_id res chain seq x y z
N MET A 1 43.91 5.51 52.20
CA MET A 1 42.90 6.43 52.79
C MET A 1 41.95 6.84 51.68
N SER A 2 40.65 6.59 51.88
CA SER A 2 39.49 7.28 51.29
C SER A 2 39.32 7.33 49.76
N SER A 3 38.15 7.22 49.13
CA SER A 3 36.80 6.86 49.51
C SER A 3 36.03 6.60 48.20
N ALA A 4 34.98 5.79 48.30
CA ALA A 4 34.06 5.40 47.24
C ALA A 4 33.29 6.55 46.58
N LEU A 5 32.80 6.34 45.35
CA LEU A 5 31.45 6.79 44.99
C LEU A 5 30.85 5.97 43.83
N SER A 6 29.76 5.28 44.16
CA SER A 6 28.84 4.56 43.29
C SER A 6 28.09 5.48 42.31
N ARG A 7 27.60 4.93 41.18
CA ARG A 7 26.16 4.97 40.79
C ARG A 7 25.86 4.18 39.51
N LEU A 8 24.79 3.40 39.62
CA LEU A 8 24.11 2.53 38.66
C LEU A 8 23.21 3.35 37.68
N PRO A 9 22.48 2.71 36.73
CA PRO A 9 22.28 3.20 35.36
C PRO A 9 21.04 4.07 35.18
N ALA A 10 21.08 4.97 34.20
CA ALA A 10 19.91 5.74 33.78
C ALA A 10 19.08 4.95 32.74
N ARG A 11 17.97 4.36 33.20
CA ARG A 11 16.79 4.10 32.36
C ARG A 11 16.14 5.43 32.00
N ARG A 12 15.78 5.67 30.73
CA ARG A 12 14.71 6.63 30.42
C ARG A 12 13.91 6.26 29.16
N ILE A 13 12.77 5.62 29.43
CA ILE A 13 11.39 5.90 28.98
C ILE A 13 11.16 6.16 27.48
N LEU A 14 10.31 5.27 26.95
CA LEU A 14 9.60 5.26 25.68
C LEU A 14 8.79 6.56 25.46
N SER A 15 9.07 7.28 24.37
CA SER A 15 8.09 8.20 23.77
C SER A 15 7.32 7.44 22.68
N GLY A 16 6.19 6.85 23.08
CA GLY A 16 5.17 6.37 22.15
C GLY A 16 4.42 7.55 21.55
N THR A 17 4.80 7.98 20.36
CA THR A 17 3.95 8.82 19.51
C THR A 17 3.18 7.90 18.56
N SER A 18 2.00 7.47 19.00
CA SER A 18 0.99 6.95 18.08
C SER A 18 0.40 8.10 17.25
N PRO A 19 0.05 7.84 15.97
CA PRO A 19 -0.36 8.86 15.02
C PRO A 19 -1.78 9.36 15.28
N VAL A 20 -1.97 10.67 15.34
CA VAL A 20 -3.29 11.29 15.26
C VAL A 20 -3.61 11.50 13.78
N PHE A 21 -4.40 10.59 13.19
CA PHE A 21 -5.04 10.86 11.91
C PHE A 21 -6.19 11.83 12.15
N SER A 22 -5.97 13.10 11.82
CA SER A 22 -7.01 14.13 11.87
C SER A 22 -7.84 14.08 10.59
N LEU A 23 -9.01 13.46 10.61
CA LEU A 23 -10.02 13.62 9.55
C LEU A 23 -10.92 14.81 9.89
N SER A 24 -10.51 15.99 9.47
CA SER A 24 -11.37 17.17 9.43
C SER A 24 -11.59 17.57 7.97
N ASN A 25 -12.73 17.16 7.41
CA ASN A 25 -13.76 18.05 6.84
C ASN A 25 -14.71 17.26 5.92
N LEU A 26 -15.82 16.80 6.49
CA LEU A 26 -17.04 16.54 5.72
C LEU A 26 -17.82 17.86 5.66
N ARG A 27 -17.78 18.54 4.52
CA ARG A 27 -18.81 19.52 4.16
C ARG A 27 -19.45 19.06 2.87
N SER A 28 -20.63 18.48 3.05
CA SER A 28 -21.62 18.19 2.02
C SER A 28 -22.14 19.52 1.46
N THR A 29 -21.95 19.73 0.17
CA THR A 29 -22.77 20.64 -0.64
C THR A 29 -23.03 19.94 -1.96
N GLY A 30 -24.32 19.82 -2.26
CA GLY A 30 -24.87 18.99 -3.32
C GLY A 30 -24.40 19.35 -4.73
N GLY A 31 -24.46 18.33 -5.57
CA GLY A 31 -24.30 18.40 -7.00
C GLY A 31 -24.72 17.07 -7.59
N MET A 32 -25.95 17.02 -8.11
CA MET A 32 -26.43 15.93 -8.94
C MET A 32 -25.52 15.80 -10.16
N ILE A 33 -24.68 14.77 -10.22
CA ILE A 33 -24.06 14.31 -11.47
C ILE A 33 -24.16 12.79 -11.49
N GLN A 34 -25.18 12.31 -12.19
CA GLN A 34 -25.32 10.93 -12.64
C GLN A 34 -24.24 10.64 -13.69
N GLY A 35 -23.00 10.47 -13.26
CA GLY A 35 -21.89 10.04 -14.10
C GLY A 35 -21.55 8.60 -13.80
N ARG A 36 -22.31 7.63 -14.35
CA ARG A 36 -21.91 6.22 -14.34
C ARG A 36 -20.73 6.06 -15.31
N PHE A 37 -19.52 6.36 -14.82
CA PHE A 37 -18.29 6.01 -15.51
C PHE A 37 -18.10 4.49 -15.44
N GLN A 38 -18.66 3.75 -16.39
CA GLN A 38 -18.20 2.39 -16.66
C GLN A 38 -16.89 2.51 -17.45
N SER A 39 -15.77 2.51 -16.72
CA SER A 39 -14.44 2.41 -17.32
C SER A 39 -14.26 1.00 -17.88
N THR A 40 -14.63 0.80 -19.15
CA THR A 40 -14.42 -0.45 -19.89
C THR A 40 -13.09 -0.41 -20.64
N HIS A 41 -11.99 -0.34 -19.89
CA HIS A 41 -10.66 -0.71 -20.39
C HIS A 41 -9.90 -1.46 -19.30
N ALA A 42 -10.50 -2.53 -18.78
CA ALA A 42 -9.73 -3.56 -18.11
C ALA A 42 -9.03 -4.37 -19.21
N GLY A 43 -7.71 -4.21 -19.35
CA GLY A 43 -6.91 -5.15 -20.12
C GLY A 43 -7.17 -6.59 -19.66
N PRO A 44 -6.94 -7.60 -20.52
CA PRO A 44 -7.26 -8.98 -20.19
C PRO A 44 -6.47 -9.43 -18.96
N GLY A 45 -7.13 -9.56 -17.80
CA GLY A 45 -6.56 -10.18 -16.60
C GLY A 45 -6.57 -9.36 -15.30
N PHE A 46 -7.01 -8.10 -15.30
CA PHE A 46 -7.18 -7.36 -14.03
C PHE A 46 -8.48 -7.76 -13.32
N ARG A 47 -8.41 -8.05 -12.02
CA ARG A 47 -9.56 -8.29 -11.13
C ARG A 47 -9.50 -7.33 -9.97
N LYS A 48 -10.66 -6.86 -9.48
CA LYS A 48 -10.69 -5.98 -8.30
C LYS A 48 -10.30 -6.76 -7.05
N TRP A 49 -9.84 -6.07 -6.01
CA TRP A 49 -9.46 -6.69 -4.73
C TRP A 49 -10.52 -7.66 -4.17
N SER A 50 -11.80 -7.26 -4.22
CA SER A 50 -12.93 -8.07 -3.75
C SER A 50 -13.24 -9.30 -4.63
N GLU A 51 -12.73 -9.32 -5.86
CA GLU A 51 -12.92 -10.41 -6.84
C GLU A 51 -11.75 -11.42 -6.78
N LEU A 52 -10.71 -11.16 -5.98
CA LEU A 52 -9.57 -12.04 -5.80
C LEU A 52 -9.86 -13.12 -4.76
N GLU A 53 -9.41 -14.34 -5.04
CA GLU A 53 -9.43 -15.42 -4.05
C GLU A 53 -8.49 -15.09 -2.87
N LEU A 54 -8.69 -15.77 -1.74
CA LEU A 54 -7.87 -15.55 -0.54
C LEU A 54 -6.37 -15.77 -0.83
N SER A 55 -6.05 -16.86 -1.54
CA SER A 55 -4.69 -17.21 -1.96
C SER A 55 -4.06 -16.09 -2.80
N GLU A 56 -4.81 -15.55 -3.77
CA GLU A 56 -4.35 -14.48 -4.65
C GLU A 56 -4.09 -13.18 -3.87
N ARG A 57 -4.94 -12.87 -2.90
CA ARG A 57 -4.73 -11.72 -2.02
C ARG A 57 -3.49 -11.92 -1.14
N GLN A 58 -3.29 -13.10 -0.57
CA GLN A 58 -2.11 -13.40 0.24
C GLN A 58 -0.81 -13.34 -0.58
N ASP A 59 -0.82 -13.87 -1.81
CA ASP A 59 0.30 -13.82 -2.73
C ASP A 59 0.65 -12.38 -3.11
N PHE A 60 -0.36 -11.57 -3.42
CA PHE A 60 -0.17 -10.14 -3.64
C PHE A 60 0.49 -9.48 -2.44
N ILE A 61 0.00 -9.73 -1.21
CA ILE A 61 0.55 -9.09 -0.01
C ILE A 61 2.01 -9.48 0.20
N LYS A 62 2.34 -10.78 0.10
CA LYS A 62 3.73 -11.25 0.22
C LYS A 62 4.64 -10.59 -0.83
N GLY A 63 4.18 -10.53 -2.08
CA GLY A 63 4.89 -9.87 -3.17
C GLY A 63 5.08 -8.37 -2.93
N PHE A 64 4.02 -7.69 -2.46
CA PHE A 64 4.02 -6.27 -2.17
C PHE A 64 4.99 -5.92 -1.04
N VAL A 65 4.93 -6.62 0.11
CA VAL A 65 5.84 -6.35 1.24
C VAL A 65 7.30 -6.59 0.84
N LYS A 66 7.57 -7.66 0.10
CA LYS A 66 8.93 -7.97 -0.41
C LYS A 66 9.43 -6.90 -1.38
N ASN A 67 8.60 -6.49 -2.33
CA ASN A 67 8.95 -5.48 -3.33
C ASN A 67 9.14 -4.10 -2.68
N TYR A 68 8.24 -3.72 -1.77
CA TYR A 68 8.32 -2.45 -1.04
C TYR A 68 9.60 -2.37 -0.21
N LYS A 69 9.96 -3.44 0.51
CA LYS A 69 11.22 -3.50 1.27
C LYS A 69 12.46 -3.36 0.37
N LYS A 70 12.43 -3.91 -0.85
CA LYS A 70 13.53 -3.80 -1.81
C LYS A 70 13.71 -2.37 -2.32
N LEU A 71 12.61 -1.68 -2.62
CA LEU A 71 12.64 -0.31 -3.15
C LEU A 71 12.90 0.73 -2.05
N PHE A 72 12.40 0.50 -0.84
CA PHE A 72 12.46 1.44 0.28
C PHE A 72 13.02 0.78 1.55
N PRO A 73 14.29 0.34 1.58
CA PRO A 73 14.83 -0.47 2.67
C PRO A 73 14.85 0.24 4.03
N GLN A 74 15.02 1.57 4.05
CA GLN A 74 15.06 2.38 5.27
C GLN A 74 13.69 2.89 5.74
N SER A 75 12.61 2.57 5.01
CA SER A 75 11.27 3.05 5.34
C SER A 75 10.74 2.39 6.60
N LYS A 76 10.32 3.19 7.59
CA LYS A 76 9.66 2.71 8.82
C LYS A 76 8.38 1.90 8.54
N THR A 77 7.70 2.21 7.43
CA THR A 77 6.53 1.48 6.93
C THR A 77 6.79 -0.01 6.72
N ASN A 78 8.04 -0.45 6.49
CA ASN A 78 8.37 -1.87 6.35
C ASN A 78 7.99 -2.69 7.60
N LEU A 79 8.18 -2.13 8.79
CA LEU A 79 7.82 -2.82 10.03
C LEU A 79 6.31 -2.98 10.11
N SER A 80 5.56 -1.90 9.86
CA SER A 80 4.09 -1.92 9.85
C SER A 80 3.55 -2.90 8.82
N LEU A 81 4.06 -2.88 7.59
CA LEU A 81 3.64 -3.80 6.52
C LEU A 81 3.94 -5.25 6.89
N LYS A 82 5.11 -5.51 7.50
CA LYS A 82 5.47 -6.84 7.98
C LYS A 82 4.51 -7.31 9.08
N THR A 83 4.23 -6.48 10.08
CA THR A 83 3.31 -6.82 11.18
C THR A 83 1.91 -7.09 10.67
N LEU A 84 1.43 -6.29 9.72
CA LEU A 84 0.11 -6.50 9.09
C LEU A 84 0.08 -7.79 8.26
N SER A 85 1.19 -8.21 7.68
CA SER A 85 1.29 -9.45 6.91
C SER A 85 1.77 -10.66 7.73
N MET A 86 1.81 -10.58 9.06
CA MET A 86 2.23 -11.71 9.90
C MET A 86 1.09 -12.71 10.05
N ASP A 87 1.43 -14.00 10.06
CA ASP A 87 0.53 -15.12 10.35
C ASP A 87 -0.75 -15.22 9.48
N MET A 88 -0.83 -14.49 8.38
CA MET A 88 -1.96 -14.56 7.42
C MET A 88 -2.18 -15.97 6.86
N ASP A 89 -1.10 -16.72 6.62
CA ASP A 89 -1.18 -18.12 6.17
C ASP A 89 -1.73 -19.03 7.27
N LYS A 90 -1.47 -18.70 8.54
CA LYS A 90 -1.89 -19.50 9.69
C LYS A 90 -3.38 -19.30 10.02
N PHE A 91 -3.89 -18.09 9.81
CA PHE A 91 -5.25 -17.71 10.14
C PHE A 91 -6.19 -17.62 8.93
N GLU A 92 -5.74 -18.04 7.75
CA GLU A 92 -6.49 -17.93 6.49
C GLU A 92 -7.02 -16.50 6.26
N ASP A 93 -6.22 -15.50 6.62
CA ASP A 93 -6.62 -14.10 6.64
C ASP A 93 -5.98 -13.32 5.49
N SER A 94 -6.64 -12.22 5.11
CA SER A 94 -6.15 -11.22 4.18
C SER A 94 -6.52 -9.81 4.68
N PRO A 95 -5.56 -9.09 5.29
CA PRO A 95 -5.82 -7.76 5.83
C PRO A 95 -6.30 -6.79 4.74
N SER A 96 -7.52 -6.29 4.90
CA SER A 96 -8.19 -5.47 3.87
C SER A 96 -7.48 -4.15 3.56
N VAL A 97 -6.62 -3.66 4.46
CA VAL A 97 -5.77 -2.49 4.23
C VAL A 97 -4.92 -2.62 2.96
N PHE A 98 -4.51 -3.83 2.59
CA PHE A 98 -3.75 -4.07 1.37
C PHE A 98 -4.57 -3.89 0.09
N GLY A 99 -5.90 -3.94 0.17
CA GLY A 99 -6.78 -3.62 -0.94
C GLY A 99 -6.73 -2.14 -1.35
N ILE A 100 -6.38 -1.24 -0.43
CA ILE A 100 -6.16 0.17 -0.74
C ILE A 100 -4.93 0.30 -1.65
N PHE A 101 -3.82 -0.33 -1.27
CA PHE A 101 -2.60 -0.33 -2.09
C PHE A 101 -2.83 -1.00 -3.45
N TYR A 102 -3.55 -2.13 -3.47
CA TYR A 102 -3.91 -2.80 -4.72
C TYR A 102 -4.63 -1.87 -5.70
N ASN A 103 -5.64 -1.15 -5.22
CA ASN A 103 -6.42 -0.23 -6.02
C ASN A 103 -5.61 0.98 -6.48
N ASP A 104 -4.72 1.52 -5.63
CA ASP A 104 -3.88 2.66 -5.97
C ASP A 104 -2.83 2.31 -7.02
N ILE A 105 -2.20 1.13 -6.92
CA ILE A 105 -1.29 0.62 -7.96
C ILE A 105 -2.02 0.48 -9.30
N HIS A 106 -3.27 -0.02 -9.29
CA HIS A 106 -4.04 -0.18 -10.52
C HIS A 106 -4.41 1.17 -11.16
N LYS A 107 -4.85 2.14 -10.35
CA LYS A 107 -5.13 3.50 -10.84
C LYS A 107 -3.91 4.12 -11.53
N GLU A 108 -2.71 3.94 -10.96
CA GLU A 108 -1.50 4.46 -11.59
C GLU A 108 -1.14 3.72 -12.87
N SER A 109 -1.32 2.40 -12.91
CA SER A 109 -1.12 1.65 -14.16
C SER A 109 -2.05 2.10 -15.30
N LEU A 110 -3.28 2.53 -14.99
CA LEU A 110 -4.22 3.08 -15.97
C LEU A 110 -3.81 4.47 -16.44
N LYS A 111 -3.26 5.31 -15.54
CA LYS A 111 -2.73 6.63 -15.90
C LYS A 111 -1.50 6.53 -16.78
N ASP A 112 -0.64 5.54 -16.54
CA ASP A 112 0.48 5.25 -17.43
C ASP A 112 0.00 4.79 -18.81
N ALA A 113 -1.03 3.94 -18.88
CA ALA A 113 -1.64 3.54 -20.15
C ALA A 113 -2.30 4.71 -20.90
N ALA A 114 -2.99 5.60 -20.18
CA ALA A 114 -3.69 6.75 -20.76
C ALA A 114 -2.76 7.91 -21.14
N SER A 115 -1.68 8.15 -20.39
CA SER A 115 -0.72 9.22 -20.67
C SER A 115 0.12 8.96 -21.92
N ASN A 116 0.31 7.69 -22.31
CA ASN A 116 0.87 7.34 -23.63
C ASN A 116 -0.06 7.72 -24.80
N ALA A 117 -1.35 7.99 -24.55
CA ALA A 117 -2.33 8.37 -25.56
C ALA A 117 -2.68 9.88 -25.57
N SER A 118 -2.29 10.65 -24.55
CA SER A 118 -2.63 12.07 -24.44
C SER A 118 -1.44 12.88 -23.93
N VAL A 119 -0.89 13.72 -24.82
CA VAL A 119 0.12 14.72 -24.50
C VAL A 119 -0.38 15.64 -23.38
N ASN A 120 0.43 15.71 -22.31
CA ASN A 120 0.44 16.72 -21.25
C ASN A 120 -0.84 16.97 -20.46
N THR A 121 -0.94 16.37 -19.27
CA THR A 121 -1.48 17.06 -18.11
C THR A 121 -0.76 16.58 -16.84
N PRO A 122 0.02 17.42 -16.15
CA PRO A 122 0.64 17.04 -14.89
C PRO A 122 -0.45 16.93 -13.83
N SER A 123 -0.83 15.71 -13.47
CA SER A 123 -1.67 15.46 -12.30
C SER A 123 -0.91 15.94 -11.06
N ALA A 124 -1.31 17.10 -10.56
CA ALA A 124 -0.72 17.73 -9.38
C ALA A 124 -0.71 16.78 -8.17
N GLY A 125 0.49 16.52 -7.64
CA GLY A 125 0.70 16.52 -6.19
C GLY A 125 0.50 15.22 -5.41
N SER A 126 0.54 14.03 -6.02
CA SER A 126 0.67 12.80 -5.23
C SER A 126 2.02 12.16 -5.49
N ASP A 127 2.90 12.17 -4.48
CA ASP A 127 4.11 11.34 -4.40
C ASP A 127 3.71 9.86 -4.49
N ASN A 128 3.42 9.41 -5.72
CA ASN A 128 2.92 8.08 -5.98
C ASN A 128 4.11 7.14 -5.95
N ARG A 129 4.49 6.75 -4.72
CA ARG A 129 5.53 5.77 -4.41
C ARG A 129 5.32 4.41 -5.10
N PHE A 130 4.15 4.20 -5.70
CA PHE A 130 3.73 3.00 -6.40
C PHE A 130 3.84 3.07 -7.93
N VAL A 131 4.35 4.17 -8.51
CA VAL A 131 4.58 4.32 -9.97
C VAL A 131 5.65 3.35 -10.49
N HIS A 132 6.50 2.82 -9.60
CA HIS A 132 7.57 1.92 -10.02
C HIS A 132 6.98 0.65 -10.68
N PRO A 133 7.44 0.27 -11.90
CA PRO A 133 6.80 -0.79 -12.70
C PRO A 133 6.82 -2.17 -12.04
N SER A 134 7.70 -2.38 -11.04
CA SER A 134 7.67 -3.61 -10.25
C SER A 134 6.38 -3.81 -9.45
N PHE A 135 5.68 -2.73 -9.07
CA PHE A 135 4.37 -2.83 -8.43
C PHE A 135 3.29 -3.26 -9.42
N HIS A 136 3.34 -2.78 -10.67
CA HIS A 136 2.36 -3.17 -11.70
C HIS A 136 2.43 -4.66 -12.02
N LYS A 137 3.64 -5.24 -11.97
CA LYS A 137 3.85 -6.69 -12.14
C LYS A 137 3.19 -7.55 -11.05
N LEU A 138 2.79 -6.96 -9.93
CA LEU A 138 2.08 -7.67 -8.85
C LEU A 138 0.57 -7.76 -9.09
N LEU A 139 0.01 -6.93 -9.97
CA LEU A 139 -1.42 -6.91 -10.25
C LEU A 139 -1.85 -8.04 -11.19
N TYR A 140 -0.96 -8.45 -12.10
CA TYR A 140 -1.26 -9.40 -13.15
C TYR A 140 -0.74 -10.78 -12.78
N ARG A 141 -1.61 -11.79 -12.91
CA ARG A 141 -1.25 -13.19 -12.81
C ARG A 141 -0.25 -13.51 -13.94
N ASN A 142 0.97 -13.90 -13.60
CA ASN A 142 1.75 -14.70 -14.54
C ASN A 142 1.02 -16.03 -14.68
N PRO A 143 0.62 -16.47 -15.89
CA PRO A 143 0.05 -17.78 -16.06
C PRO A 143 1.06 -18.78 -15.48
N THR A 144 0.67 -19.45 -14.41
CA THR A 144 1.39 -20.57 -13.85
C THR A 144 1.63 -21.54 -14.99
N LYS A 145 2.90 -21.71 -15.38
CA LYS A 145 3.34 -22.71 -16.34
C LYS A 145 2.83 -24.05 -15.79
N ALA A 146 1.83 -24.61 -16.47
CA ALA A 146 1.30 -25.94 -16.20
C ALA A 146 2.39 -27.00 -16.41
#